data_AF-A0A662HDQ8-F1
#
_entry.id   AF-A0A662HDQ8-F1
#
_cell.length_a   1.000
_cell.length_b   1.000
_cell.length_c   1.000
_cell.angle_alpha   90.00
_cell.angle_beta   90.00
_cell.angle_gamma   90.00
#
_symmetry.space_group_name_H-M   'P 1'
#
loop_
_entity.id
_entity.type
_entity.pdbx_description
1 polymer ?
#
loop_
_entity_poly.entity_id
_entity_poly.type
_entity_poly.pdbx_seq_one_letter_code
_entity_poly.pdbx_strand_id
1 'polypeptide(L)'
;MESQRIGFLVEQQWERFGVNVEVEPVEVGTFAVRRWRSKFEVGTFWPGCSLLIDLAPHIQWWHTKYYDPEAPKQGGWEGYMFPKRDELNKIIDELEMTPPWEKEKILELGRKALLIWAEELPWAGFFPTPFYTFQDTYCWDGWPTYPDNYYMDPVSWWAQHLFVILQLKPTGRCEIKEALTEPGAKPVLPIEKQ
;
A
#
# COMPACT_ATOMS: atom_id res chain seq x y z
N MET A 1 4.12 -8.94 -10.60
CA MET A 1 3.75 -10.10 -11.44
C MET A 1 2.24 -10.16 -11.68
N GLU A 2 1.40 -9.98 -10.65
CA GLU A 2 -0.06 -10.01 -10.81
C GLU A 2 -0.59 -8.85 -11.67
N SER A 3 -0.21 -7.60 -11.38
CA SER A 3 -0.68 -6.42 -12.12
C SER A 3 -0.37 -6.51 -13.62
N GLN A 4 0.79 -7.03 -13.99
CA GLN A 4 1.18 -7.20 -15.40
C GLN A 4 0.27 -8.20 -16.14
N ARG A 5 -0.13 -9.30 -15.49
CA ARG A 5 -1.05 -10.29 -16.09
C ARG A 5 -2.44 -9.70 -16.32
N ILE A 6 -2.90 -8.84 -15.40
CA ILE A 6 -4.17 -8.12 -15.58
C ILE A 6 -4.14 -7.27 -16.85
N GLY A 7 -3.02 -6.62 -17.15
CA GLY A 7 -2.86 -5.79 -18.36
C GLY A 7 -3.18 -6.56 -19.64
N PHE A 8 -2.57 -7.73 -19.82
CA PHE A 8 -2.83 -8.60 -20.98
C PHE A 8 -4.27 -9.13 -21.03
N LEU A 9 -4.87 -9.43 -19.88
CA LEU A 9 -6.27 -9.87 -19.84
C LEU A 9 -7.23 -8.74 -20.25
N VAL A 10 -6.97 -7.52 -19.80
CA VAL A 10 -7.77 -6.33 -20.13
C VAL A 10 -7.65 -6.00 -21.61
N GLU A 11 -6.44 -6.02 -22.17
CA GLU A 11 -6.18 -5.85 -23.61
C GLU A 11 -7.07 -6.78 -24.45
N GLN A 12 -7.07 -8.08 -24.13
CA GLN A 12 -7.91 -9.06 -24.84
C GLN A 12 -9.42 -8.77 -24.74
N GLN A 13 -9.90 -8.27 -23.59
CA GLN A 13 -11.32 -7.91 -23.45
C GLN A 13 -11.67 -6.63 -24.19
N TRP A 14 -10.78 -5.63 -24.15
CA TRP A 14 -10.97 -4.37 -24.86
C TRP A 14 -10.92 -4.56 -26.37
N GLU A 15 -10.02 -5.38 -26.90
CA GLU A 15 -9.95 -5.71 -28.32
C GLU A 15 -11.26 -6.36 -28.80
N ARG A 16 -11.81 -7.31 -28.04
CA ARG A 16 -13.12 -7.94 -28.32
C ARG A 16 -14.28 -6.93 -28.31
N PHE A 17 -14.16 -5.88 -27.52
CA PHE A 17 -15.13 -4.79 -27.43
C PHE A 17 -14.93 -3.73 -28.54
N GLY A 18 -13.82 -3.79 -29.29
CA GLY A 18 -13.49 -2.84 -30.34
C GLY A 18 -12.61 -1.67 -29.90
N VAL A 19 -11.97 -1.76 -28.73
CA VAL A 19 -10.99 -0.79 -28.23
C VAL A 19 -9.59 -1.37 -28.39
N ASN A 20 -8.77 -0.75 -29.24
CA ASN A 20 -7.41 -1.20 -29.48
C ASN A 20 -6.45 -0.63 -28.43
N VAL A 21 -5.70 -1.50 -27.76
CA VAL A 21 -4.64 -1.13 -26.81
C VAL A 21 -3.44 -2.03 -26.98
N GLU A 22 -2.26 -1.54 -26.62
CA GLU A 22 -1.01 -2.30 -26.64
C GLU A 22 -0.43 -2.33 -25.21
N VAL A 23 -0.18 -3.53 -24.70
CA VAL A 23 0.44 -3.69 -23.37
C VAL A 23 1.95 -3.53 -23.46
N GLU A 24 2.49 -2.47 -22.84
CA GLU A 24 3.93 -2.23 -22.72
C GLU A 24 4.45 -2.65 -21.33
N PRO A 25 5.07 -3.84 -21.16
CA PRO A 25 5.74 -4.20 -19.93
C PRO A 25 7.06 -3.44 -19.79
N VAL A 26 7.20 -2.68 -18.69
CA VAL A 26 8.41 -1.92 -18.40
C VAL A 26 8.99 -2.29 -17.03
N GLU A 27 10.29 -2.07 -16.86
CA GLU A 27 11.00 -2.26 -15.60
C GLU A 27 10.49 -1.28 -14.50
N VAL A 28 10.56 -1.67 -13.22
CA VAL A 28 9.89 -0.96 -12.11
C VAL A 28 10.33 0.49 -11.94
N GLY A 29 11.60 0.81 -12.14
CA GLY A 29 12.11 2.18 -12.12
C GLY A 29 11.49 3.04 -13.24
N THR A 30 11.41 2.49 -14.44
CA THR A 30 10.75 3.17 -15.58
C THR A 30 9.25 3.32 -15.35
N PHE A 31 8.59 2.26 -14.85
CA PHE A 31 7.16 2.27 -14.50
C PHE A 31 6.85 3.37 -13.49
N ALA A 32 7.63 3.44 -12.40
CA ALA A 32 7.44 4.42 -11.35
C ALA A 32 7.57 5.84 -11.90
N VAL A 33 8.63 6.14 -12.66
CA VAL A 33 8.82 7.49 -13.24
C VAL A 33 7.68 7.86 -14.19
N ARG A 34 7.18 6.92 -15.01
CA ARG A 34 6.04 7.18 -15.90
C ARG A 34 4.76 7.42 -15.11
N ARG A 35 4.46 6.61 -14.10
CA ARG A 35 3.31 6.80 -13.20
C ARG A 35 3.36 8.16 -12.51
N TRP A 36 4.49 8.51 -11.90
CA TRP A 36 4.67 9.75 -11.16
C TRP A 36 4.67 11.01 -12.03
N ARG A 37 4.82 10.87 -13.34
CA ARG A 37 4.74 11.97 -14.30
C ARG A 37 3.49 11.92 -15.18
N SER A 38 2.55 11.03 -14.84
CA SER A 38 1.33 10.81 -15.63
C SER A 38 1.61 10.55 -17.12
N LYS A 39 2.70 9.84 -17.43
CA LYS A 39 3.12 9.48 -18.79
C LYS A 39 2.60 8.09 -19.16
N PHE A 40 1.28 7.93 -19.18
CA PHE A 40 0.57 6.72 -19.57
C PHE A 40 -0.86 7.09 -19.99
N GLU A 41 -1.50 6.25 -20.81
CA GLU A 41 -2.93 6.40 -21.16
C GLU A 41 -3.80 5.57 -20.22
N VAL A 42 -3.45 4.30 -20.05
CA VAL A 42 -4.04 3.37 -19.08
C VAL A 42 -2.92 2.57 -18.43
N GLY A 43 -3.11 2.15 -17.19
CA GLY A 43 -2.13 1.29 -16.52
C GLY A 43 -2.73 0.46 -15.42
N THR A 44 -2.05 -0.63 -15.11
CA THR A 44 -2.39 -1.52 -13.99
C THR A 44 -1.67 -1.06 -12.74
N PHE A 45 -2.40 -0.41 -11.84
CA PHE A 45 -1.84 0.17 -10.63
C PHE A 45 -2.39 -0.49 -9.38
N TRP A 46 -1.70 -0.25 -8.27
CA TRP A 46 -2.27 -0.41 -6.94
C TRP A 46 -2.75 0.98 -6.50
N PRO A 47 -4.08 1.26 -6.53
CA PRO A 47 -4.62 2.60 -6.32
C PRO A 47 -4.85 2.94 -4.84
N GLY A 48 -4.87 1.94 -3.97
CA GLY A 48 -5.09 2.14 -2.55
C GLY A 48 -5.18 0.82 -1.78
N CYS A 49 -5.19 0.96 -0.46
CA CYS A 49 -5.39 -0.11 0.50
C CYS A 49 -6.37 0.41 1.55
N SER A 50 -7.18 -0.45 2.15
CA SER A 50 -7.87 -0.12 3.40
C SER A 50 -7.87 -1.34 4.31
N LEU A 51 -7.40 -1.15 5.53
CA LEU A 51 -7.38 -2.15 6.59
C LEU A 51 -8.01 -1.62 7.89
N LEU A 52 -8.44 -0.36 7.87
CA LEU A 52 -8.92 0.39 9.02
C LEU A 52 -10.37 0.82 8.80
N ILE A 53 -11.08 1.00 9.92
CA ILE A 53 -12.42 1.63 9.91
C ILE A 53 -12.30 3.09 9.48
N ASP A 54 -11.23 3.76 9.92
CA ASP A 54 -10.91 5.11 9.50
C ASP A 54 -10.29 5.12 8.10
N LEU A 55 -11.05 5.67 7.14
CA LEU A 55 -10.61 5.78 5.76
C LEU A 55 -9.69 6.99 5.51
N ALA A 56 -9.59 7.96 6.42
CA ALA A 56 -8.80 9.17 6.23
C ALA A 56 -7.39 8.88 5.69
N PRO A 57 -6.55 8.02 6.33
CA PRO A 57 -5.19 7.76 5.86
C PRO A 57 -5.14 7.08 4.48
N HIS A 58 -6.25 6.48 4.04
CA HIS A 58 -6.35 5.72 2.80
C HIS A 58 -6.86 6.57 1.62
N ILE A 59 -7.69 7.57 1.89
CA ILE A 59 -8.29 8.42 0.84
C ILE A 59 -7.80 9.87 0.85
N GLN A 60 -6.91 10.27 1.76
CA GLN A 60 -6.38 11.64 1.82
C GLN A 60 -5.82 12.11 0.46
N TRP A 61 -5.18 11.21 -0.30
CA TRP A 61 -4.61 11.50 -1.62
C TRP A 61 -5.66 11.69 -2.72
N TRP A 62 -6.95 11.61 -2.40
CA TRP A 62 -8.02 12.00 -3.32
C TRP A 62 -8.27 13.51 -3.28
N HIS A 63 -7.80 14.20 -2.23
CA HIS A 63 -7.97 15.64 -2.03
C HIS A 63 -7.02 16.46 -2.92
N THR A 64 -7.51 17.55 -3.51
CA THR A 64 -6.73 18.39 -4.45
C THR A 64 -5.54 19.12 -3.82
N LYS A 65 -5.55 19.37 -2.50
CA LYS A 65 -4.40 19.90 -1.74
C LYS A 65 -3.07 19.15 -1.95
N TYR A 66 -3.13 17.88 -2.37
CA TYR A 66 -1.94 17.08 -2.68
C TYR A 66 -1.56 17.09 -4.17
N TYR A 67 -2.33 17.80 -5.00
CA TYR A 67 -2.02 17.99 -6.41
C TYR A 67 -0.94 19.07 -6.58
N ASP A 68 0.11 18.72 -7.31
CA ASP A 68 1.17 19.65 -7.71
C ASP A 68 1.17 19.75 -9.24
N PRO A 69 0.87 20.93 -9.83
CA PRO A 69 0.85 21.09 -11.28
C PRO A 69 2.25 21.01 -11.93
N GLU A 70 3.31 21.29 -11.19
CA GLU A 70 4.70 21.25 -11.67
C GLU A 70 5.30 19.85 -11.56
N ALA A 71 4.79 19.06 -10.62
CA ALA A 71 5.13 17.65 -10.45
C ALA A 71 3.85 16.81 -10.28
N PRO A 72 3.05 16.62 -11.35
CA PRO A 72 1.78 15.91 -11.29
C PRO A 72 2.01 14.43 -11.01
N LYS A 73 2.11 14.11 -9.73
CA LYS A 73 2.07 12.75 -9.20
C LYS A 73 0.64 12.27 -9.39
N GLN A 74 0.50 11.04 -9.90
CA GLN A 74 -0.75 10.29 -9.77
C GLN A 74 -0.54 9.22 -8.71
N GLY A 75 -0.75 9.64 -7.46
CA GLY A 75 -0.87 8.77 -6.31
C GLY A 75 -2.31 8.32 -6.08
N GLY A 76 -3.29 9.13 -6.45
CA GLY A 76 -4.72 8.89 -6.24
C GLY A 76 -5.61 9.70 -7.18
N TRP A 77 -6.51 10.50 -6.58
CA TRP A 77 -7.55 11.24 -7.31
C TRP A 77 -7.33 12.75 -7.27
N GLU A 78 -6.18 13.22 -6.78
CA GLU A 78 -5.85 14.63 -6.51
C GLU A 78 -5.99 15.55 -7.73
N GLY A 79 -5.70 15.08 -8.95
CA GLY A 79 -5.70 15.88 -10.18
C GLY A 79 -6.97 15.82 -11.03
N TYR A 80 -7.99 15.08 -10.62
CA TYR A 80 -9.17 14.86 -11.48
C TYR A 80 -10.19 16.00 -11.30
N MET A 81 -10.94 16.35 -12.34
CA MET A 81 -11.97 17.39 -12.24
C MET A 81 -13.33 16.78 -12.59
N PHE A 82 -14.29 16.92 -11.68
CA PHE A 82 -15.65 16.41 -11.80
C PHE A 82 -16.61 17.26 -10.94
N PRO A 83 -17.94 17.23 -11.19
CA PRO A 83 -18.90 18.15 -10.55
C PRO A 83 -18.88 18.14 -9.02
N LYS A 84 -18.67 16.97 -8.39
CA LYS A 84 -18.64 16.79 -6.93
C LYS A 84 -17.26 16.97 -6.30
N ARG A 85 -16.30 17.55 -7.03
CA ARG A 85 -14.91 17.72 -6.56
C ARG A 85 -14.84 18.48 -5.22
N ASP A 86 -15.52 19.62 -5.12
CA ASP A 86 -15.49 20.44 -3.91
C ASP A 86 -16.19 19.75 -2.72
N GLU A 87 -17.20 18.92 -3.01
CA GLU A 87 -17.87 18.10 -2.00
C GLU A 87 -16.94 17.04 -1.45
N LEU A 88 -16.22 16.31 -2.32
CA LEU A 88 -15.25 15.31 -1.90
C LEU A 88 -14.14 15.91 -1.05
N ASN A 89 -13.59 17.06 -1.46
CA ASN A 89 -12.57 17.76 -0.70
C ASN A 89 -13.05 18.07 0.74
N LYS A 90 -14.26 18.63 0.88
CA LYS A 90 -14.86 18.93 2.19
C LYS A 90 -15.08 17.68 3.04
N ILE A 91 -15.53 16.58 2.43
CA ILE A 91 -15.70 15.31 3.15
C ILE A 91 -14.36 14.82 3.70
N ILE A 92 -13.30 14.88 2.90
CA ILE A 92 -11.96 14.46 3.32
C ILE A 92 -11.41 15.38 4.42
N ASP A 93 -11.56 16.70 4.29
CA ASP A 93 -11.15 17.64 5.33
C ASP A 93 -11.91 17.40 6.65
N GLU A 94 -13.22 17.13 6.60
CA GLU A 94 -13.99 16.80 7.80
C GLU A 94 -13.56 15.44 8.38
N LEU A 95 -13.26 14.46 7.53
CA LEU A 95 -12.81 13.14 7.94
C LEU A 95 -11.45 13.23 8.65
N GLU A 96 -10.49 13.98 8.12
CA GLU A 96 -9.17 14.22 8.73
C GLU A 96 -9.26 14.94 10.10
N MET A 97 -10.29 15.78 10.29
CA MET A 97 -10.53 16.48 11.56
C MET A 97 -11.38 15.67 12.55
N THR A 98 -11.95 14.54 12.11
CA THR A 98 -12.82 13.72 12.96
C THR A 98 -11.97 12.82 13.85
N PRO A 99 -12.12 12.89 15.19
CA PRO A 99 -11.36 12.04 16.09
C PRO A 99 -11.68 10.54 15.90
N PRO A 100 -10.69 9.64 16.05
CA PRO A 100 -10.83 8.21 15.75
C PRO A 100 -11.86 7.47 16.62
N TRP A 101 -12.29 8.06 17.75
CA TRP A 101 -13.34 7.50 18.61
C TRP A 101 -14.76 7.83 18.16
N GLU A 102 -14.97 8.81 17.27
CA GLU A 102 -16.28 9.15 16.69
C GLU A 102 -16.62 8.24 15.50
N LYS A 103 -16.71 6.93 15.76
CA LYS A 103 -16.80 5.88 14.74
C LYS A 103 -17.97 6.06 13.77
N GLU A 104 -19.14 6.44 14.28
CA GLU A 104 -20.35 6.63 13.48
C GLU A 104 -20.14 7.74 12.45
N LYS A 105 -19.51 8.84 12.85
CA LYS A 105 -19.20 9.96 11.98
C LYS A 105 -18.17 9.60 10.92
N ILE A 106 -17.10 8.90 11.30
CA ILE A 106 -16.08 8.37 10.37
C ILE A 106 -16.72 7.48 9.31
N LEU A 107 -17.59 6.55 9.72
CA LEU A 107 -18.28 5.65 8.81
C LEU A 107 -19.24 6.40 7.88
N GLU A 108 -19.95 7.41 8.37
CA GLU A 108 -20.84 8.23 7.56
C GLU A 108 -20.06 9.00 6.48
N LEU A 109 -18.98 9.69 6.86
CA LEU A 109 -18.13 10.46 5.96
C LEU A 109 -17.43 9.56 4.94
N GLY A 110 -16.86 8.44 5.39
CA GLY A 110 -16.25 7.43 4.54
C GLY A 110 -17.24 6.89 3.50
N ARG A 111 -18.49 6.63 3.91
CA ARG A 111 -19.55 6.19 2.99
C ARG A 111 -19.88 7.26 1.94
N LYS A 112 -19.98 8.53 2.32
CA LYS A 112 -20.22 9.63 1.37
C LYS A 112 -19.09 9.72 0.33
N ALA A 113 -17.83 9.65 0.76
CA ALA A 113 -16.69 9.65 -0.15
C ALA A 113 -16.71 8.45 -1.12
N LEU A 114 -17.04 7.25 -0.63
CA LEU A 114 -17.15 6.05 -1.46
C LEU A 114 -18.32 6.09 -2.44
N LEU A 115 -19.42 6.75 -2.10
CA LEU A 115 -20.54 6.95 -3.03
C LEU A 115 -20.14 7.88 -4.19
N ILE A 116 -19.38 8.95 -3.91
CA ILE A 116 -18.81 9.80 -4.97
C ILE A 116 -17.84 8.98 -5.83
N TRP A 117 -16.97 8.17 -5.23
CA TRP A 117 -16.07 7.28 -5.96
C TRP A 117 -16.85 6.30 -6.86
N ALA A 118 -17.96 5.74 -6.40
CA ALA A 118 -18.78 4.81 -7.17
C ALA A 118 -19.50 5.49 -8.35
N GLU A 119 -19.86 6.76 -8.22
CA GLU A 119 -20.50 7.56 -9.27
C GLU A 119 -19.51 7.96 -10.37
N GLU A 120 -18.32 8.41 -9.98
CA GLU A 120 -17.32 8.92 -10.93
C GLU A 120 -16.39 7.82 -11.49
N LEU A 121 -16.30 6.68 -10.81
CA LEU A 121 -15.50 5.51 -11.17
C LEU A 121 -14.09 5.85 -11.69
N PRO A 122 -13.23 6.51 -10.89
CA PRO A 122 -11.92 6.96 -11.36
C PRO A 122 -10.98 5.81 -11.73
N TRP A 123 -11.23 4.62 -11.21
CA TRP A 123 -10.58 3.39 -11.64
C TRP A 123 -11.50 2.19 -11.48
N ALA A 124 -11.32 1.20 -12.36
CA ALA A 124 -11.97 -0.09 -12.24
C ALA A 124 -11.27 -0.95 -11.18
N GLY A 125 -11.97 -1.27 -10.09
CA GLY A 125 -11.49 -2.23 -9.08
C GLY A 125 -11.56 -3.67 -9.63
N PHE A 126 -10.46 -4.41 -9.57
CA PHE A 126 -10.42 -5.82 -9.99
C PHE A 126 -10.67 -6.77 -8.82
N PHE A 127 -9.70 -6.91 -7.92
CA PHE A 127 -9.78 -7.78 -6.75
C PHE A 127 -8.85 -7.29 -5.65
N PRO A 128 -9.13 -7.61 -4.37
CA PRO A 128 -8.17 -7.39 -3.29
C PRO A 128 -6.94 -8.26 -3.51
N THR A 129 -5.76 -7.65 -3.51
CA THR A 129 -4.48 -8.36 -3.70
C THR A 129 -4.22 -9.29 -2.52
N PRO A 130 -4.09 -10.61 -2.72
CA PRO A 130 -3.67 -11.51 -1.66
C PRO A 130 -2.17 -11.30 -1.37
N PHE A 131 -1.81 -11.21 -0.09
CA PHE A 131 -0.42 -11.20 0.33
C PHE A 131 0.01 -12.59 0.77
N TYR A 132 0.92 -13.20 0.02
CA TYR A 132 1.57 -14.45 0.41
C TYR A 132 2.98 -14.14 0.91
N THR A 133 3.18 -14.26 2.21
CA THR A 133 4.48 -14.08 2.85
C THR A 133 4.98 -15.45 3.30
N PHE A 134 6.08 -15.88 2.70
CA PHE A 134 6.73 -17.14 3.05
C PHE A 134 7.88 -16.86 3.98
N GLN A 135 7.94 -17.61 5.07
CA GLN A 135 8.96 -17.46 6.09
C GLN A 135 9.77 -18.74 6.20
N ASP A 136 11.08 -18.59 6.20
CA ASP A 136 12.00 -19.69 6.42
C ASP A 136 12.14 -19.94 7.93
N THR A 137 11.86 -21.18 8.34
CA THR A 137 11.93 -21.64 9.74
C THR A 137 13.20 -22.42 10.07
N TYR A 138 14.16 -22.47 9.14
CA TYR A 138 15.41 -23.19 9.30
C TYR A 138 16.34 -22.45 10.26
N CYS A 139 16.64 -21.17 10.01
CA CYS A 139 17.51 -20.36 10.89
C CYS A 139 16.75 -19.61 11.99
N TRP A 140 15.49 -19.26 11.74
CA TRP A 140 14.70 -18.36 12.58
C TRP A 140 13.36 -18.98 12.94
N ASP A 141 12.95 -18.86 14.19
CA ASP A 141 11.66 -19.32 14.70
C ASP A 141 10.90 -18.16 15.36
N GLY A 142 9.63 -18.38 15.71
CA GLY A 142 8.77 -17.38 16.33
C GLY A 142 8.03 -16.50 15.32
N TRP A 143 8.04 -16.85 14.04
CA TRP A 143 7.26 -16.14 13.01
C TRP A 143 5.76 -16.09 13.38
N PRO A 144 5.08 -14.96 13.09
CA PRO A 144 3.64 -14.89 13.27
C PRO A 144 2.95 -15.94 12.41
N THR A 145 2.15 -16.80 13.04
CA THR A 145 1.40 -17.86 12.37
C THR A 145 -0.03 -17.83 12.85
N TYR A 146 -0.98 -17.78 11.93
CA TYR A 146 -2.40 -17.85 12.27
C TYR A 146 -2.85 -19.31 12.44
N PRO A 147 -3.69 -19.64 13.45
CA PRO A 147 -4.14 -18.77 14.53
C PRO A 147 -3.22 -18.78 15.76
N ASP A 148 -2.33 -19.76 15.88
CA ASP A 148 -1.70 -20.15 17.15
C ASP A 148 -0.67 -19.15 17.71
N ASN A 149 0.03 -18.41 16.84
CA ASN A 149 1.04 -17.42 17.20
C ASN A 149 0.81 -16.12 16.43
N TYR A 150 -0.43 -15.67 16.31
CA TYR A 150 -0.78 -14.51 15.49
C TYR A 150 -0.67 -13.21 16.29
N TYR A 151 0.51 -12.60 16.28
CA TYR A 151 0.74 -11.30 16.90
C TYR A 151 0.83 -10.14 15.88
N MET A 152 1.02 -10.43 14.58
CA MET A 152 1.09 -9.45 13.50
C MET A 152 1.08 -10.13 12.12
N ASP A 153 0.74 -9.40 11.06
CA ASP A 153 1.02 -9.83 9.67
C ASP A 153 2.54 -9.86 9.37
N PRO A 154 3.11 -10.98 8.88
CA PRO A 154 4.55 -11.09 8.61
C PRO A 154 4.95 -10.49 7.25
N VAL A 155 4.58 -9.23 7.01
CA VAL A 155 4.83 -8.52 5.74
C VAL A 155 6.11 -7.69 5.84
N SER A 156 7.14 -8.05 5.07
CA SER A 156 8.49 -7.47 5.22
C SER A 156 8.64 -6.04 4.72
N TRP A 157 7.78 -5.61 3.80
CA TRP A 157 7.78 -4.24 3.26
C TRP A 157 6.87 -3.27 4.03
N TRP A 158 6.29 -3.70 5.15
CA TRP A 158 5.50 -2.84 6.02
C TRP A 158 6.34 -2.29 7.17
N ALA A 159 6.06 -1.05 7.60
CA ALA A 159 6.85 -0.37 8.64
C ALA A 159 6.88 -1.14 9.98
N GLN A 160 5.79 -1.83 10.29
CA GLN A 160 5.64 -2.66 11.49
C GLN A 160 6.45 -3.96 11.46
N HIS A 161 7.07 -4.34 10.33
CA HIS A 161 7.86 -5.56 10.24
C HIS A 161 9.00 -5.64 11.27
N LEU A 162 9.49 -4.48 11.72
CA LEU A 162 10.45 -4.41 12.82
C LEU A 162 9.96 -5.17 14.07
N PHE A 163 8.67 -5.11 14.40
CA PHE A 163 8.10 -5.83 15.53
C PHE A 163 8.09 -7.35 15.32
N VAL A 164 8.04 -7.82 14.08
CA VAL A 164 8.23 -9.23 13.74
C VAL A 164 9.67 -9.63 14.04
N ILE A 165 10.65 -8.89 13.50
CA ILE A 165 12.08 -9.16 13.68
C ILE A 165 12.46 -9.21 15.17
N LEU A 166 11.93 -8.30 15.99
CA LEU A 166 12.21 -8.24 17.43
C LEU A 166 11.68 -9.46 18.22
N GLN A 167 10.79 -10.26 17.64
CA GLN A 167 10.24 -11.47 18.27
C GLN A 167 10.90 -12.75 17.75
N LEU A 168 11.64 -12.69 16.63
CA LEU A 168 12.30 -13.85 16.05
C LEU A 168 13.44 -14.35 16.93
N LYS A 169 13.60 -15.67 16.96
CA LYS A 169 14.64 -16.34 17.73
C LYS A 169 15.49 -17.23 16.82
N PRO A 170 16.82 -17.29 17.00
CA PRO A 170 17.64 -18.23 16.26
C PRO A 170 17.27 -19.66 16.67
N THR A 171 17.21 -20.58 15.70
CA THR A 171 16.96 -22.01 15.94
C THR A 171 18.21 -22.77 16.39
N GLY A 172 19.40 -22.16 16.23
CA GLY A 172 20.71 -22.80 16.42
C GLY A 172 21.18 -23.67 15.25
N ARG A 173 20.43 -23.76 14.14
CA ARG A 173 20.78 -24.59 12.96
C ARG A 173 21.68 -23.88 11.94
N CYS A 174 21.88 -22.58 12.11
CA CYS A 174 22.71 -21.73 11.25
C CYS A 174 23.84 -21.14 12.07
N GLU A 175 25.03 -21.04 11.46
CA GLU A 175 26.16 -20.38 12.09
C GLU A 175 25.83 -18.91 12.32
N ILE A 176 25.84 -18.51 13.58
CA ILE A 176 25.72 -17.10 13.96
C ILE A 176 27.14 -16.53 13.87
N LYS A 177 27.44 -15.76 12.81
CA LYS A 177 28.56 -14.82 12.89
C LYS A 177 28.25 -13.88 14.05
N GLU A 178 29.19 -13.67 14.98
CA GLU A 178 29.09 -12.82 16.17
C GLU A 178 28.13 -11.62 15.98
N ALA A 179 26.83 -11.87 16.16
CA ALA A 179 25.77 -10.90 15.96
C ALA A 179 25.18 -10.68 17.34
N LEU A 180 25.55 -9.53 17.88
CA LEU A 180 25.10 -8.90 19.12
C LEU A 180 24.24 -9.81 20.00
N THR A 181 24.96 -10.44 20.93
CA THR A 181 24.52 -10.95 22.23
C THR A 181 23.08 -10.61 22.58
N GLU A 182 22.29 -11.67 22.77
CA GLU A 182 21.04 -11.79 23.52
C GLU A 182 20.29 -10.50 23.91
N PRO A 183 18.97 -10.41 23.67
CA PRO A 183 18.15 -9.28 24.12
C PRO A 183 18.39 -8.94 25.59
N GLY A 184 18.99 -7.77 25.85
CA GLY A 184 19.34 -7.30 27.21
C GLY A 184 20.84 -7.29 27.54
N ALA A 185 21.69 -7.90 26.71
CA ALA A 185 23.14 -7.75 26.83
C ALA A 185 23.56 -6.32 26.42
N LYS A 186 24.46 -5.71 27.21
CA LYS A 186 24.97 -4.37 26.90
C LYS A 186 25.76 -4.40 25.58
N PRO A 187 25.57 -3.44 24.67
CA PRO A 187 26.34 -3.37 23.44
C PRO A 187 27.83 -3.24 23.78
N VAL A 188 28.65 -4.14 23.24
CA VAL A 188 30.10 -4.05 23.33
C VAL A 188 30.55 -3.02 22.29
N LEU A 189 30.86 -1.80 22.75
CA LEU A 189 31.40 -0.77 21.87
C LEU A 189 32.82 -1.17 21.41
N PRO A 190 33.18 -0.94 20.14
CA PRO A 190 34.54 -1.15 19.69
C PRO A 190 35.48 -0.28 20.52
N ILE A 191 36.47 -0.89 21.16
CA ILE A 191 37.54 -0.15 21.82
C ILE A 191 38.33 0.53 20.70
N GLU A 192 38.31 1.86 20.67
CA GLU A 192 39.18 2.64 19.79
C GLU A 192 40.63 2.20 20.04
N LYS A 193 41.26 1.66 18.99
CA LYS A 193 42.70 1.38 19.04
C LYS A 193 43.42 2.73 19.09
N GLN A 194 44.09 3.00 20.21
CA GLN A 194 45.06 4.08 20.35
C GLN A 194 46.26 3.89 19.41
#